data_AF-X6BEJ7-F1
#
_entry.id   AF-X6BEJ7-F1
#
_cell.length_a   1.000
_cell.length_b   1.000
_cell.length_c   1.000
_cell.angle_alpha   90.00
_cell.angle_beta   90.00
_cell.angle_gamma   90.00
#
_symmetry.space_group_name_H-M   'P 1'
#
loop_
_entity.id
_entity.type
_entity.pdbx_description
1 polymer ?
#
loop_
_entity_poly.entity_id
_entity_poly.type
_entity_poly.pdbx_seq_one_letter_code
_entity_poly.pdbx_strand_id
1 'polypeptide(L)'
;MQIVRIGLDLAKYVFEVHGVDCHGKVVVRKTLRRDAVARFFANLPRCLVGMEASNGAHYWARVLSDLGHEVRLISPQFVTPYVKSNENDRNDAEAICEAVGRWPADDAFLFRRNQPINWQFKRFIAFAAVWLQIGSSSSIRFVGF
;
A
#
# COMPACT_ATOMS: atom_id res chain seq x y z
N MET A 1 -13.88 15.69 -15.36
CA MET A 1 -13.76 15.13 -13.99
C MET A 1 -12.65 14.09 -14.02
N GLN A 2 -11.49 14.35 -13.44
CA GLN A 2 -10.36 13.42 -13.47
C GLN A 2 -10.37 12.55 -12.22
N ILE A 3 -10.31 11.22 -12.40
CA ILE A 3 -10.19 10.29 -11.28
C ILE A 3 -8.74 10.33 -10.81
N VAL A 4 -8.52 10.70 -9.55
CA VAL A 4 -7.17 10.79 -8.97
C VAL A 4 -6.82 9.56 -8.14
N ARG A 5 -7.82 8.97 -7.47
CA ARG A 5 -7.66 7.80 -6.61
C ARG A 5 -8.78 6.80 -6.84
N ILE A 6 -8.42 5.53 -6.74
CA ILE A 6 -9.33 4.40 -6.84
C ILE A 6 -9.02 3.44 -5.69
N GLY A 7 -10.01 3.10 -4.87
CA GLY A 7 -10.01 1.90 -4.05
C GLY A 7 -10.54 0.72 -4.85
N LEU A 8 -9.79 -0.38 -4.85
CA LEU A 8 -10.14 -1.62 -5.51
C LEU A 8 -10.14 -2.74 -4.48
N ASP A 9 -11.31 -3.31 -4.26
CA ASP A 9 -11.46 -4.51 -3.46
C ASP A 9 -11.40 -5.77 -4.34
N LEU A 10 -10.70 -6.80 -3.87
CA LEU A 10 -10.34 -7.99 -4.63
C LEU A 10 -11.11 -9.21 -4.08
N ALA A 11 -12.33 -9.43 -4.55
CA ALA A 11 -13.03 -10.69 -4.26
C ALA A 11 -12.65 -11.80 -5.27
N LYS A 12 -13.09 -13.03 -5.00
CA LYS A 12 -12.68 -14.23 -5.76
C LYS A 12 -13.03 -14.16 -7.25
N TYR A 13 -14.17 -13.55 -7.59
CA TYR A 13 -14.70 -13.48 -8.97
C TYR A 13 -15.14 -12.07 -9.39
N VAL A 14 -15.30 -11.19 -8.43
CA VAL A 14 -15.89 -9.87 -8.58
C VAL A 14 -14.98 -8.87 -7.87
N PHE A 15 -14.86 -7.68 -8.44
CA PHE A 15 -13.97 -6.62 -7.98
C PHE A 15 -14.81 -5.37 -7.83
N GLU A 16 -14.78 -4.75 -6.66
CA GLU A 16 -15.49 -3.49 -6.42
C GLU A 16 -14.53 -2.33 -6.65
N VAL A 17 -14.91 -1.44 -7.56
CA VAL A 17 -14.17 -0.23 -7.89
C VAL A 17 -14.86 0.96 -7.26
N HIS A 18 -14.11 1.73 -6.49
CA HIS A 18 -14.53 3.01 -5.93
C HIS A 18 -13.50 4.08 -6.29
N GLY A 19 -13.85 5.04 -7.14
CA GLY A 19 -12.94 6.11 -7.56
C GLY A 19 -13.45 7.49 -7.22
N VAL A 20 -12.51 8.35 -6.80
CA VAL A 20 -12.76 9.71 -6.32
C VAL A 20 -11.96 10.75 -7.11
N ASP A 21 -12.45 11.98 -7.12
CA ASP A 21 -11.73 13.15 -7.63
C ASP A 21 -10.78 13.77 -6.60
N CYS A 22 -10.12 14.86 -6.97
CA CYS A 22 -9.23 15.63 -6.09
C CYS A 22 -9.93 16.23 -4.86
N HIS A 23 -11.25 16.40 -4.90
CA HIS A 23 -12.05 16.88 -3.79
C HIS A 23 -12.60 15.74 -2.92
N GLY A 24 -12.25 14.49 -3.22
CA GLY A 24 -12.76 13.30 -2.51
C GLY A 24 -14.19 12.94 -2.87
N LYS A 25 -14.77 13.55 -3.92
CA LYS A 25 -16.11 13.21 -4.40
C LYS A 25 -16.03 11.94 -5.23
N VAL A 26 -16.97 11.02 -4.99
CA VAL A 26 -17.09 9.77 -5.76
C VAL A 26 -17.45 10.10 -7.21
N VAL A 27 -16.58 9.68 -8.13
CA VAL A 27 -16.75 9.84 -9.59
C VAL A 27 -17.13 8.52 -10.25
N VAL A 28 -16.62 7.40 -9.72
CA VAL A 28 -16.92 6.07 -10.25
C VAL A 28 -17.18 5.09 -9.11
N ARG A 29 -18.27 4.33 -9.23
CA ARG A 29 -18.55 3.19 -8.36
C ARG A 29 -19.08 2.06 -9.24
N LYS A 30 -18.31 0.98 -9.37
CA LYS A 30 -18.65 -0.09 -10.30
C LYS A 30 -18.13 -1.44 -9.85
N THR A 31 -18.99 -2.44 -9.97
CA THR A 31 -18.65 -3.85 -9.83
C THR A 31 -18.13 -4.39 -11.16
N LEU A 32 -16.93 -4.96 -11.18
CA LEU A 32 -16.30 -5.54 -12.36
C LEU A 32 -16.02 -7.04 -12.16
N ARG A 33 -16.11 -7.80 -13.24
CA ARG A 33 -15.62 -9.19 -13.26
C ARG A 33 -14.13 -9.19 -13.53
N ARG A 34 -13.46 -10.26 -13.09
CA ARG A 34 -11.99 -10.44 -13.19
C ARG A 34 -11.41 -10.11 -14.58
N ASP A 35 -12.08 -10.54 -15.62
CA ASP A 35 -11.72 -10.34 -17.03
C ASP A 35 -11.89 -8.89 -17.52
N ALA A 36 -12.80 -8.14 -16.90
CA ALA A 36 -13.09 -6.75 -17.25
C ALA A 36 -12.16 -5.74 -16.55
N VAL A 37 -11.51 -6.13 -15.45
CA VAL A 37 -10.64 -5.24 -14.64
C VAL A 37 -9.52 -4.65 -15.50
N ALA A 38 -8.71 -5.49 -16.16
CA ALA A 38 -7.58 -5.02 -16.94
C ALA A 38 -8.00 -4.07 -18.09
N ARG A 39 -9.12 -4.37 -18.76
CA ARG A 39 -9.67 -3.51 -19.83
C ARG A 39 -10.18 -2.18 -19.28
N PHE A 40 -10.78 -2.19 -18.09
CA PHE A 40 -11.27 -0.97 -17.46
C PHE A 40 -10.11 -0.03 -17.13
N PHE A 41 -9.06 -0.53 -16.48
CA PHE A 41 -7.89 0.27 -16.14
C PHE A 41 -7.08 0.72 -17.37
N ALA A 42 -6.98 -0.11 -18.42
CA ALA A 42 -6.33 0.29 -19.67
C ALA A 42 -6.98 1.51 -20.37
N ASN A 43 -8.28 1.75 -20.13
CA ASN A 43 -9.00 2.91 -20.66
C ASN A 43 -8.99 4.12 -19.72
N LEU A 44 -8.45 3.97 -18.51
CA LEU A 44 -8.38 5.04 -17.53
C LEU A 44 -7.05 5.81 -17.66
N PRO A 45 -7.05 7.13 -17.39
CA PRO A 45 -5.81 7.86 -17.21
C PRO A 45 -5.05 7.31 -16.00
N ARG A 46 -3.73 7.55 -15.98
CA ARG A 46 -2.87 7.21 -14.85
C ARG A 46 -3.45 7.81 -13.56
N CYS A 47 -3.66 6.95 -12.57
CA CYS A 47 -4.26 7.30 -11.30
C CYS A 47 -3.69 6.40 -10.21
N LEU A 48 -3.92 6.80 -8.95
CA LEU A 48 -3.49 6.06 -7.79
C LEU A 48 -4.52 4.97 -7.43
N VAL A 49 -4.10 3.72 -7.35
CA VAL A 49 -4.96 2.58 -7.03
C VAL A 49 -4.56 1.99 -5.68
N GLY A 50 -5.46 2.07 -4.70
CA GLY A 50 -5.38 1.33 -3.45
C GLY A 50 -5.98 -0.04 -3.58
N MET A 51 -5.31 -1.04 -3.04
CA MET A 51 -5.87 -2.38 -2.89
C MET A 51 -5.54 -2.94 -1.52
N GLU A 52 -6.44 -3.74 -0.97
CA GLU A 52 -6.14 -4.53 0.21
C GLU A 52 -5.12 -5.65 -0.13
N ALA A 53 -4.19 -5.89 0.78
CA ALA A 53 -3.19 -6.95 0.65
C ALA A 53 -3.81 -8.34 0.88
N SER A 54 -4.36 -8.92 -0.18
CA SER A 54 -4.92 -10.28 -0.20
C SER A 54 -4.12 -11.25 -1.08
N ASN A 55 -4.50 -12.54 -1.10
CA ASN A 55 -3.82 -13.61 -1.84
C ASN A 55 -3.73 -13.41 -3.36
N GLY A 56 -4.48 -12.44 -3.93
CA GLY A 56 -4.39 -12.06 -5.35
C GLY A 56 -3.80 -10.67 -5.60
N ALA A 57 -3.52 -9.90 -4.55
CA ALA A 57 -3.21 -8.48 -4.66
C ALA A 57 -1.87 -8.21 -5.36
N HIS A 58 -0.86 -9.05 -5.14
CA HIS A 58 0.45 -8.89 -5.78
C HIS A 58 0.39 -9.05 -7.30
N TYR A 59 -0.40 -10.00 -7.77
CA TYR A 59 -0.62 -10.21 -9.20
C TYR A 59 -1.27 -8.97 -9.83
N TRP A 60 -2.35 -8.48 -9.22
CA TRP A 60 -3.06 -7.31 -9.73
C TRP A 60 -2.23 -6.03 -9.63
N ALA A 61 -1.42 -5.88 -8.58
CA ALA A 61 -0.54 -4.73 -8.45
C ALA A 61 0.45 -4.66 -9.60
N ARG A 62 1.02 -5.80 -10.02
CA ARG A 62 1.88 -5.86 -11.20
C ARG A 62 1.13 -5.50 -12.48
N VAL A 63 -0.02 -6.12 -12.73
CA VAL A 63 -0.83 -5.85 -13.94
C VAL A 63 -1.21 -4.37 -14.06
N LEU A 64 -1.65 -3.75 -12.96
CA LEU A 64 -2.04 -2.35 -12.94
C LEU A 64 -0.83 -1.40 -13.04
N SER A 65 0.31 -1.77 -12.45
CA SER A 65 1.56 -1.03 -12.60
C SER A 65 2.09 -1.08 -14.03
N ASP A 66 1.97 -2.23 -14.71
CA ASP A 66 2.36 -2.40 -16.12
C ASP A 66 1.47 -1.56 -17.05
N LEU A 67 0.21 -1.31 -16.67
CA LEU A 67 -0.69 -0.36 -17.35
C LEU A 67 -0.35 1.12 -17.05
N GLY A 68 0.60 1.40 -16.15
CA GLY A 68 1.10 2.73 -15.84
C GLY A 68 0.39 3.43 -14.67
N HIS A 69 -0.41 2.70 -13.88
CA HIS A 69 -1.01 3.21 -12.65
C HIS A 69 -0.05 3.09 -11.46
N GLU A 70 -0.17 3.99 -10.49
CA GLU A 70 0.52 3.82 -9.22
C GLU A 70 -0.33 2.92 -8.33
N VAL A 71 0.21 1.80 -7.85
CA VAL A 71 -0.54 0.86 -7.01
C VAL A 71 0.01 0.83 -5.59
N ARG A 72 -0.89 0.89 -4.60
CA ARG A 72 -0.58 0.82 -3.18
C ARG A 72 -1.33 -0.33 -2.54
N LEU A 73 -0.57 -1.22 -1.90
CA LEU A 73 -1.10 -2.34 -1.14
C LEU A 73 -1.18 -1.95 0.34
N ILE A 74 -2.38 -2.02 0.91
CA ILE A 74 -2.67 -1.70 2.32
C ILE A 74 -2.95 -2.99 3.08
N SER A 75 -2.38 -3.13 4.28
CA SER A 75 -2.71 -4.26 5.16
C SER A 75 -4.16 -4.16 5.62
N PRO A 76 -4.93 -5.28 5.67
CA PRO A 76 -6.32 -5.31 6.17
C PRO A 76 -6.52 -4.54 7.48
N GLN A 77 -5.53 -4.62 8.39
CA GLN A 77 -5.54 -3.97 9.69
C GLN A 77 -5.70 -2.44 9.63
N PHE A 78 -5.22 -1.81 8.56
CA PHE A 78 -5.37 -0.37 8.35
C PHE A 78 -6.65 0.00 7.61
N VAL A 79 -7.32 -0.97 7.00
CA VAL A 79 -8.61 -0.79 6.32
C VAL A 79 -9.76 -0.91 7.32
N THR A 80 -9.67 -1.86 8.27
CA THR A 80 -10.70 -2.15 9.29
C THR A 80 -11.27 -0.91 9.99
N PRO A 81 -10.48 0.10 10.41
CA PRO A 81 -11.02 1.29 11.08
C PRO A 81 -11.91 2.18 10.18
N TYR A 82 -11.80 2.04 8.86
CA TYR A 82 -12.54 2.81 7.87
C TYR A 82 -13.74 2.05 7.30
N VAL A 83 -13.84 0.74 7.59
CA VAL A 83 -15.00 -0.06 7.18
C VAL A 83 -16.21 0.37 8.00
N LYS A 84 -17.29 0.77 7.31
CA LYS A 84 -18.56 1.13 7.95
C LYS A 84 -19.19 -0.14 8.56
N SER A 85 -19.96 0.02 9.63
CA SER A 85 -20.55 -1.08 10.43
C SER A 85 -21.45 -2.07 9.67
N ASN A 86 -21.74 -1.82 8.39
CA ASN A 86 -22.41 -2.76 7.50
C ASN A 86 -21.38 -3.29 6.48
N GLU A 87 -20.89 -4.50 6.72
CA GLU A 87 -19.93 -5.18 5.83
C GLU A 87 -20.56 -5.37 4.45
N ASN A 88 -19.96 -4.74 3.45
CA ASN A 88 -20.36 -4.84 2.06
C ASN A 88 -19.12 -4.52 1.23
N ASP A 89 -18.86 -5.33 0.19
CA ASP A 89 -17.72 -5.17 -0.71
C ASP A 89 -17.55 -3.72 -1.22
N ARG A 90 -18.68 -3.00 -1.38
CA ARG A 90 -18.67 -1.59 -1.80
C ARG A 90 -18.19 -0.61 -0.72
N ASN A 91 -18.44 -0.92 0.55
CA ASN A 91 -17.96 -0.16 1.69
C ASN A 91 -16.47 -0.44 1.93
N ASP A 92 -16.01 -1.66 1.62
CA ASP A 92 -14.60 -2.03 1.70
C ASP A 92 -13.78 -1.29 0.65
N ALA A 93 -14.26 -1.21 -0.59
CA ALA A 93 -13.62 -0.40 -1.64
C ALA A 93 -13.54 1.10 -1.28
N GLU A 94 -14.56 1.62 -0.58
CA GLU A 94 -14.58 3.00 -0.07
C GLU A 94 -13.57 3.20 1.06
N ALA A 95 -13.53 2.27 2.02
CA ALA A 95 -12.57 2.26 3.13
C ALA A 95 -11.12 2.20 2.64
N ILE A 96 -10.83 1.36 1.64
CA ILE A 96 -9.51 1.29 0.99
C ILE A 96 -9.18 2.65 0.35
N CYS A 97 -10.12 3.24 -0.40
CA CYS A 97 -9.90 4.52 -1.08
C CYS A 97 -9.60 5.66 -0.09
N GLU A 98 -10.27 5.66 1.07
CA GLU A 98 -10.06 6.62 2.14
C GLU A 98 -8.71 6.39 2.84
N ALA A 99 -8.37 5.14 3.16
CA ALA A 99 -7.10 4.77 3.79
C ALA A 99 -5.89 5.20 2.94
N VAL A 100 -5.94 5.01 1.61
CA VAL A 100 -4.91 5.53 0.70
C VAL A 100 -4.82 7.05 0.71
N GLY A 101 -5.96 7.73 0.86
CA GLY A 101 -6.03 9.19 0.87
C GLY A 101 -5.40 9.82 2.09
N ARG A 102 -5.54 9.17 3.25
CA ARG A 102 -5.00 9.66 4.52
C ARG A 102 -3.54 9.32 4.73
N TRP A 103 -3.02 8.34 3.99
CA TRP A 103 -1.62 7.91 4.08
C TRP A 103 -0.86 8.23 2.79
N PRO A 104 -0.33 9.48 2.66
CA PRO A 104 0.47 9.87 1.51
C PRO A 104 1.79 9.07 1.43
N ALA A 105 2.45 9.14 0.27
CA ALA A 105 3.48 8.18 -0.18
C ALA A 105 4.77 8.18 0.67
N ASP A 106 4.92 9.20 1.51
CA ASP A 106 6.06 9.50 2.37
C ASP A 106 6.16 8.57 3.58
N ASP A 107 5.06 7.96 3.99
CA ASP A 107 5.05 7.07 5.14
C ASP A 107 5.22 5.60 4.74
N ALA A 108 6.38 5.05 5.08
CA ALA A 108 6.93 3.75 4.69
C ALA A 108 6.15 2.48 5.13
N PHE A 109 4.89 2.58 5.52
CA PHE A 109 4.04 1.47 5.98
C PHE A 109 3.20 0.80 4.89
N LEU A 110 3.10 1.43 3.71
CA LEU A 110 2.50 0.80 2.54
C LEU A 110 3.47 -0.25 2.01
N PHE A 111 2.95 -1.43 1.74
CA PHE A 111 3.69 -2.65 1.51
C PHE A 111 4.59 -2.57 0.26
N ARG A 112 5.76 -1.93 0.37
CA ARG A 112 6.77 -1.78 -0.67
C ARG A 112 7.55 -3.09 -0.82
N ARG A 113 6.91 -4.15 -1.35
CA ARG A 113 7.55 -5.40 -1.78
C ARG A 113 8.22 -5.28 -3.15
N ASN A 114 9.12 -4.30 -3.30
CA ASN A 114 10.15 -4.38 -4.34
C ASN A 114 11.54 -4.11 -3.74
N GLN A 115 11.80 -4.74 -2.59
CA GLN A 115 13.15 -4.91 -2.05
C GLN A 115 13.72 -6.21 -2.64
N PRO A 116 14.90 -6.19 -3.29
CA PRO A 116 15.53 -7.41 -3.81
C PRO A 116 15.78 -8.44 -2.69
N ILE A 117 15.83 -9.71 -3.09
CA ILE A 117 15.85 -10.96 -2.30
C ILE A 117 16.88 -11.07 -1.15
N ASN A 118 17.71 -10.07 -0.84
CA ASN A 118 18.79 -10.17 0.16
C ASN A 118 18.54 -9.50 1.52
N TRP A 119 17.30 -9.14 1.88
CA TRP A 119 17.07 -8.30 3.07
C TRP A 119 17.24 -9.00 4.44
N GLN A 120 17.26 -10.34 4.50
CA GLN A 120 17.68 -11.06 5.71
C GLN A 120 19.15 -10.80 6.07
N PHE A 121 19.98 -10.38 5.12
CA PHE A 121 21.40 -10.06 5.35
C PHE A 121 21.64 -8.62 5.83
N LYS A 122 20.73 -7.67 5.55
CA LYS A 122 20.96 -6.26 5.88
C LYS A 122 20.61 -5.90 7.33
N ARG A 123 19.75 -6.67 8.02
CA ARG A 123 19.54 -6.51 9.48
C ARG A 123 20.75 -6.98 10.30
N PHE A 124 21.59 -7.86 9.77
CA PHE A 124 22.83 -8.27 10.44
C PHE A 124 23.94 -7.20 10.37
N ILE A 125 24.05 -6.47 9.25
CA ILE A 125 25.13 -5.48 9.08
C ILE A 125 24.87 -4.18 9.85
N ALA A 126 23.60 -3.74 9.97
CA ALA A 126 23.28 -2.52 10.71
C ALA A 126 23.52 -2.63 12.23
N PHE A 127 23.34 -3.82 12.82
CA PHE A 127 23.67 -4.04 14.23
C PHE A 127 25.18 -4.14 14.49
N ALA A 128 25.97 -4.63 13.53
CA ALA A 128 27.42 -4.72 13.66
C ALA A 128 28.11 -3.33 13.58
N ALA A 129 27.60 -2.42 12.75
CA ALA A 129 28.20 -1.09 12.58
C ALA A 129 28.06 -0.19 13.81
N VAL A 130 26.97 -0.31 14.59
CA VAL A 130 26.78 0.45 15.84
C VAL A 130 27.67 -0.08 16.96
N TRP A 131 27.98 -1.39 16.98
CA TRP A 131 28.88 -1.97 17.98
C TRP A 131 30.35 -1.62 17.75
N LEU A 132 30.78 -1.36 16.51
CA LEU A 132 32.18 -1.03 16.21
C LEU A 132 32.54 0.44 16.52
N GLN A 133 31.55 1.34 16.61
CA GLN A 133 31.79 2.78 16.83
C GLN A 133 31.80 3.19 18.32
N ILE A 134 31.34 2.32 19.23
CA ILE A 134 31.29 2.59 20.69
C ILE A 134 32.53 2.01 21.41
N GLY A 135 33.34 1.20 20.74
CA GLY A 135 34.50 0.51 21.31
C GLY A 135 35.85 1.21 21.19
N SER A 136 35.91 2.53 21.04
CA SER A 136 37.21 3.24 20.97
C SER A 136 37.15 4.66 21.53
N SER A 137 37.19 4.76 22.86
CA SER A 137 37.88 5.82 23.62
C SER A 137 37.23 5.94 25.00
N SER A 138 37.92 5.45 26.04
CA SER A 138 38.17 6.23 27.25
C SER A 138 39.06 5.43 28.20
N SER A 139 40.27 5.96 28.34
CA SER A 139 41.29 5.64 29.32
C SER A 139 40.70 5.55 30.73
N ILE A 140 40.83 4.39 31.38
CA ILE A 140 40.63 4.25 32.82
C ILE A 140 41.86 4.91 33.50
N ARG A 141 41.66 6.05 34.15
CA ARG A 141 42.60 6.59 35.14
C ARG A 141 42.06 6.27 36.54
N PHE A 142 42.84 5.51 37.30
CA PHE A 142 42.72 5.41 38.75
C PHE A 142 43.18 6.72 39.40
N VAL A 143 42.32 7.38 40.19
CA VAL A 143 42.71 8.23 41.33
C VAL A 143 41.61 8.11 42.40
N GLY A 144 41.99 7.77 43.62
CA GLY A 144 41.10 7.35 44.70
C GLY A 144 40.44 8.47 45.51
N PHE A 145 39.52 8.02 46.37
CA PHE A 145 39.24 8.49 47.72
C PHE A 145 38.64 7.32 48.50
#